data_AF-R7JDY9-F1
#
_entry.id   AF-R7JDY9-F1
#
_cell.length_a   1.000
_cell.length_b   1.000
_cell.length_c   1.000
_cell.angle_alpha   90.00
_cell.angle_beta   90.00
_cell.angle_gamma   90.00
#
_symmetry.space_group_name_H-M   'P 1'
#
loop_
_entity.id
_entity.type
_entity.pdbx_description
1 polymer ?
#
loop_
_entity_poly.entity_id
_entity_poly.type
_entity_poly.pdbx_seq_one_letter_code
_entity_poly.pdbx_strand_id
1 'polypeptide(L)'
;MSGSDVCSGSVISNGTTDFSGKEPDITLRNGMRIYNMHSDAGALSMLANNTQGGVYDGVPNTNSYGYTVYVDIDGSKGDSQLWSDVYPFYITLSGKIIPGYDTGNPNQSGGDSVRHLQVSVENENYNSGKRSTKWLAKSVPFKEGACIAGYVGDGTPYCKNGTSYTQASECTSNINSICRVKQIQPVKFFF
;
A
#
# COMPACT_ATOMS: atom_id res chain seq x y z
N MET A 1 7.91 -2.68 -33.16
CA MET A 1 8.10 -2.68 -31.70
C MET A 1 8.21 -4.14 -31.29
N SER A 2 9.42 -4.65 -31.03
CA SER A 2 9.59 -6.00 -30.49
C SER A 2 9.06 -6.00 -29.06
N GLY A 3 8.11 -6.88 -28.76
CA GLY A 3 7.58 -7.03 -27.41
C GLY A 3 8.73 -7.43 -26.48
N SER A 4 9.08 -6.56 -25.54
CA SER A 4 9.74 -7.03 -24.32
C SER A 4 8.83 -8.08 -23.70
N ASP A 5 9.36 -9.25 -23.36
CA ASP A 5 8.63 -10.25 -22.60
C ASP A 5 8.25 -9.63 -21.24
N VAL A 6 7.03 -9.10 -21.17
CA VAL A 6 6.45 -8.58 -19.93
C VAL A 6 6.13 -9.79 -19.07
N CYS A 7 6.46 -9.73 -17.78
CA CYS A 7 6.24 -10.83 -16.83
C CYS A 7 7.18 -12.05 -17.02
N SER A 8 8.43 -11.82 -17.45
CA SER A 8 9.48 -12.86 -17.49
C SER A 8 10.62 -12.61 -16.47
N GLY A 9 10.35 -11.84 -15.42
CA GLY A 9 11.35 -11.48 -14.41
C GLY A 9 11.74 -12.64 -13.51
N SER A 10 12.71 -12.38 -12.63
CA SER A 10 13.16 -13.37 -11.64
C SER A 10 12.10 -13.66 -10.58
N VAL A 11 11.96 -14.93 -10.19
CA VAL A 11 11.17 -15.31 -9.01
C VAL A 11 11.81 -14.71 -7.76
N ILE A 12 10.99 -14.04 -6.95
CA ILE A 12 11.42 -13.42 -5.70
C ILE A 12 11.02 -14.31 -4.52
N SER A 13 12.01 -14.98 -3.93
CA SER A 13 11.82 -15.84 -2.76
C SER A 13 11.50 -15.01 -1.51
N ASN A 14 10.77 -15.61 -0.57
CA ASN A 14 10.57 -15.03 0.76
C ASN A 14 11.93 -14.72 1.43
N GLY A 15 12.05 -13.52 2.00
CA GLY A 15 13.28 -13.07 2.65
C GLY A 15 14.35 -12.52 1.72
N THR A 16 14.08 -12.36 0.42
CA THR A 16 15.00 -11.67 -0.49
C THR A 16 15.21 -10.23 -0.03
N THR A 17 16.45 -9.86 0.29
CA THR A 17 16.85 -8.49 0.65
C THR A 17 17.64 -7.81 -0.45
N ASP A 18 18.35 -8.56 -1.28
CA ASP A 18 19.17 -8.06 -2.39
C ASP A 18 18.54 -8.39 -3.74
N PHE A 19 18.31 -7.35 -4.55
CA PHE A 19 17.70 -7.41 -5.88
C PHE A 19 18.70 -7.14 -7.01
N SER A 20 19.98 -6.87 -6.71
CA SER A 20 21.00 -6.51 -7.71
C SER A 20 21.17 -7.53 -8.83
N GLY A 21 21.02 -8.82 -8.52
CA GLY A 21 21.07 -9.94 -9.47
C GLY A 21 19.70 -10.39 -9.99
N LYS A 22 18.62 -9.65 -9.74
CA LYS A 22 17.26 -10.01 -10.16
C LYS A 22 16.87 -9.28 -11.43
N GLU A 23 16.23 -9.99 -12.34
CA GLU A 23 15.64 -9.40 -13.53
C GLU A 23 14.23 -8.87 -13.20
N PRO A 24 13.91 -7.61 -13.51
CA PRO A 24 12.58 -7.06 -13.31
C PRO A 24 11.61 -7.55 -14.38
N ASP A 25 10.33 -7.67 -14.01
CA ASP A 25 9.25 -7.97 -14.94
C ASP A 25 8.89 -6.78 -15.82
N ILE A 26 8.98 -5.58 -15.25
CA ILE A 26 8.67 -4.32 -15.92
C ILE A 26 9.73 -3.30 -15.53
N THR A 27 10.32 -2.66 -16.54
CA THR A 27 11.10 -1.43 -16.33
C THR A 27 10.34 -0.26 -16.94
N LEU A 28 10.00 0.72 -16.10
CA LEU A 28 9.28 1.91 -16.51
C LEU A 28 10.24 2.92 -17.16
N ARG A 29 9.69 3.83 -17.96
CA ARG A 29 10.50 4.82 -18.71
C ARG A 29 11.29 5.77 -17.81
N ASN A 30 10.83 5.99 -16.58
CA ASN A 30 11.56 6.80 -15.58
C ASN A 30 12.66 6.00 -14.86
N GLY A 31 12.86 4.72 -15.21
CA GLY A 31 13.92 3.88 -14.66
C GLY A 31 13.48 2.99 -13.50
N MET A 32 12.27 3.16 -12.95
CA MET A 32 11.75 2.28 -11.90
C MET A 32 11.62 0.85 -12.40
N ARG A 33 11.96 -0.10 -11.54
CA ARG A 33 11.91 -1.54 -11.85
C ARG A 33 10.90 -2.23 -10.95
N ILE A 34 10.04 -3.04 -11.54
CA ILE A 34 9.00 -3.77 -10.84
C ILE A 34 9.29 -5.26 -10.99
N TYR A 35 9.38 -5.95 -9.85
CA TYR A 35 9.64 -7.39 -9.76
C TYR A 35 8.40 -8.12 -9.22
N ASN A 36 8.35 -9.41 -9.52
CA ASN A 36 7.34 -10.36 -9.06
C ASN A 36 5.91 -10.11 -9.58
N MET A 37 5.78 -9.45 -10.74
CA MET A 37 4.48 -9.20 -11.39
C MET A 37 3.89 -10.44 -12.05
N HIS A 38 4.74 -11.42 -12.38
CA HIS A 38 4.33 -12.68 -13.00
C HIS A 38 3.80 -13.73 -12.02
N SER A 39 3.93 -13.48 -10.71
CA SER A 39 3.47 -14.40 -9.68
C SER A 39 1.95 -14.49 -9.61
N ASP A 40 1.42 -15.68 -9.33
CA ASP A 40 0.00 -15.88 -9.09
C ASP A 40 -0.46 -15.12 -7.84
N ALA A 41 -1.75 -14.72 -7.85
CA ALA A 41 -2.36 -14.11 -6.68
C ALA A 41 -2.42 -15.12 -5.52
N GLY A 42 -2.11 -14.65 -4.31
CA GLY A 42 -2.10 -15.47 -3.11
C GLY A 42 -2.64 -14.73 -1.89
N ALA A 43 -2.70 -15.42 -0.75
CA ALA A 43 -3.06 -14.81 0.52
C ALA A 43 -1.98 -13.79 0.94
N LEU A 44 -2.41 -12.59 1.30
CA LEU A 44 -1.52 -11.52 1.75
C LEU A 44 -1.53 -11.50 3.28
N SER A 45 -0.49 -12.05 3.91
CA SER A 45 -0.42 -12.23 5.37
C SER A 45 -0.66 -10.92 6.15
N MET A 46 -0.11 -9.81 5.67
CA MET A 46 -0.31 -8.49 6.28
C MET A 46 -1.76 -8.00 6.19
N LEU A 47 -2.54 -8.50 5.24
CA LEU A 47 -3.95 -8.15 5.03
C LEU A 47 -4.90 -9.28 5.44
N ALA A 48 -4.44 -10.24 6.25
CA ALA A 48 -5.29 -11.28 6.80
C ALA A 48 -6.50 -10.66 7.51
N ASN A 49 -7.70 -11.21 7.26
CA ASN A 49 -8.99 -10.72 7.75
C ASN A 49 -9.40 -9.33 7.25
N ASN A 50 -8.71 -8.76 6.25
CA ASN A 50 -9.12 -7.48 5.69
C ASN A 50 -10.48 -7.63 4.99
N THR A 51 -11.46 -6.82 5.39
CA THR A 51 -12.77 -6.71 4.74
C THR A 51 -12.96 -5.36 4.04
N GLN A 52 -11.99 -4.45 4.16
CA GLN A 52 -12.09 -3.11 3.58
C GLN A 52 -11.65 -3.10 2.11
N GLY A 53 -12.57 -2.73 1.23
CA GLY A 53 -12.35 -2.51 -0.20
C GLY A 53 -13.55 -2.88 -1.05
N GLY A 54 -13.30 -3.21 -2.33
CA GLY A 54 -14.35 -3.62 -3.24
C GLY A 54 -15.01 -4.90 -2.75
N VAL A 55 -16.35 -4.91 -2.72
CA VAL A 55 -17.17 -6.09 -2.42
C VAL A 55 -18.13 -6.27 -3.58
N TYR A 56 -18.22 -7.50 -4.09
CA TYR A 56 -19.06 -7.86 -5.22
C TYR A 56 -19.94 -9.04 -4.83
N ASP A 57 -21.22 -8.98 -5.21
CA ASP A 57 -22.17 -10.02 -4.88
C ASP A 57 -21.75 -11.37 -5.52
N GLY A 58 -21.84 -12.45 -4.74
CA GLY A 58 -21.39 -13.78 -5.14
C GLY A 58 -19.87 -13.98 -5.25
N VAL A 59 -19.04 -12.98 -4.96
CA VAL A 59 -17.57 -13.11 -5.00
C VAL A 59 -17.00 -13.23 -3.57
N PRO A 60 -16.17 -14.26 -3.28
CA PRO A 60 -15.47 -14.37 -1.99
C PRO A 60 -14.63 -13.13 -1.68
N ASN A 61 -14.26 -12.94 -0.40
CA ASN A 61 -13.49 -11.78 0.02
C ASN A 61 -12.13 -11.67 -0.70
N THR A 62 -12.01 -10.68 -1.59
CA THR A 62 -10.82 -10.39 -2.39
C THR A 62 -9.86 -9.40 -1.73
N ASN A 63 -10.20 -8.86 -0.55
CA ASN A 63 -9.43 -7.80 0.11
C ASN A 63 -8.23 -8.32 0.93
N SER A 64 -8.14 -9.63 1.13
CA SER A 64 -7.04 -10.32 1.82
C SER A 64 -6.17 -11.17 0.87
N TYR A 65 -6.48 -11.14 -0.44
CA TYR A 65 -5.79 -11.86 -1.50
C TYR A 65 -5.28 -10.89 -2.56
N GLY A 66 -4.19 -11.23 -3.23
CA GLY A 66 -3.61 -10.42 -4.29
C GLY A 66 -2.14 -10.71 -4.52
N TYR A 67 -1.43 -9.69 -4.99
CA TYR A 67 -0.03 -9.79 -5.40
C TYR A 67 0.86 -9.02 -4.42
N THR A 68 2.03 -9.60 -4.11
CA THR A 68 3.14 -8.85 -3.51
C THR A 68 4.13 -8.54 -4.62
N VAL A 69 4.25 -7.27 -4.96
CA VAL A 69 5.18 -6.78 -5.98
C VAL A 69 6.27 -5.98 -5.29
N TYR A 70 7.48 -6.01 -5.83
CA TYR A 70 8.59 -5.23 -5.30
C TYR A 70 8.93 -4.13 -6.29
N VAL A 71 8.99 -2.90 -5.83
CA VAL A 71 9.28 -1.74 -6.67
C VAL A 71 10.59 -1.14 -6.21
N ASP A 72 11.57 -1.17 -7.10
CA ASP A 72 12.82 -0.42 -7.01
C ASP A 72 12.57 0.98 -7.58
N ILE A 73 12.53 1.96 -6.67
CA ILE A 73 12.16 3.34 -7.00
C ILE A 73 13.33 4.14 -7.58
N ASP A 74 14.56 3.79 -7.21
CA ASP A 74 15.77 4.47 -7.71
C ASP A 74 16.35 3.76 -8.95
N GLY A 75 15.83 2.57 -9.27
CA GLY A 75 16.18 1.79 -10.44
C GLY A 75 17.66 1.45 -10.47
N SER A 76 18.30 1.63 -11.63
CA SER A 76 19.74 1.35 -11.78
C SER A 76 20.67 2.31 -11.01
N LYS A 77 20.14 3.36 -10.37
CA LYS A 77 20.93 4.35 -9.62
C LYS A 77 21.03 4.04 -8.13
N GLY A 78 20.17 3.16 -7.63
CA GLY A 78 20.17 2.74 -6.23
C GLY A 78 20.99 1.47 -5.99
N ASP A 79 20.94 0.97 -4.76
CA ASP A 79 21.69 -0.20 -4.28
C ASP A 79 20.90 -1.51 -4.49
N SER A 80 19.67 -1.43 -5.01
CA SER A 80 18.75 -2.55 -5.22
C SER A 80 18.54 -3.38 -3.94
N GLN A 81 18.39 -2.72 -2.79
CA GLN A 81 18.19 -3.35 -1.48
C GLN A 81 16.77 -3.10 -0.94
N LEU A 82 16.18 -4.14 -0.36
CA LEU A 82 14.92 -4.06 0.35
C LEU A 82 14.99 -3.02 1.47
N TRP A 83 13.95 -2.18 1.56
CA TRP A 83 13.80 -1.09 2.53
C TRP A 83 14.77 0.10 2.38
N SER A 84 15.66 0.07 1.38
CA SER A 84 16.52 1.20 1.00
C SER A 84 15.96 1.94 -0.21
N ASP A 85 15.79 1.21 -1.31
CA ASP A 85 15.26 1.66 -2.60
C ASP A 85 14.26 0.65 -3.19
N VAL A 86 14.25 -0.60 -2.71
CA VAL A 86 13.23 -1.60 -3.08
C VAL A 86 12.17 -1.73 -1.98
N TYR A 87 10.90 -1.59 -2.34
CA TYR A 87 9.79 -1.66 -1.39
C TYR A 87 8.69 -2.62 -1.88
N PRO A 88 8.14 -3.46 -0.99
CA PRO A 88 6.99 -4.29 -1.32
C PRO A 88 5.71 -3.43 -1.35
N PHE A 89 4.84 -3.74 -2.30
CA PHE A 89 3.48 -3.24 -2.40
C PHE A 89 2.51 -4.41 -2.51
N TYR A 90 1.44 -4.34 -1.73
CA TYR A 90 0.34 -5.29 -1.79
C TYR A 90 -0.72 -4.75 -2.74
N ILE A 91 -0.97 -5.47 -3.83
CA ILE A 91 -2.04 -5.16 -4.78
C ILE A 91 -3.14 -6.18 -4.55
N THR A 92 -4.19 -5.78 -3.84
CA THR A 92 -5.34 -6.65 -3.57
C THR A 92 -6.13 -6.94 -4.86
N LEU A 93 -6.80 -8.09 -4.92
CA LEU A 93 -7.70 -8.42 -6.02
C LEU A 93 -8.89 -7.46 -6.15
N SER A 94 -9.21 -6.70 -5.10
CA SER A 94 -10.20 -5.62 -5.14
C SER A 94 -9.65 -4.28 -5.66
N GLY A 95 -8.36 -4.22 -6.04
CA GLY A 95 -7.74 -3.08 -6.70
C GLY A 95 -7.10 -2.04 -5.77
N LYS A 96 -6.99 -2.30 -4.46
CA LYS A 96 -6.20 -1.44 -3.55
C LYS A 96 -4.70 -1.72 -3.68
N ILE A 97 -3.92 -0.65 -3.59
CA ILE A 97 -2.45 -0.67 -3.56
C ILE A 97 -2.01 -0.18 -2.18
N ILE A 98 -1.30 -1.03 -1.45
CA ILE A 98 -0.91 -0.77 -0.06
C ILE A 98 0.61 -0.96 0.04
N PRO A 99 1.40 0.09 0.33
CA PRO A 99 2.83 -0.07 0.57
C PRO A 99 3.05 -0.89 1.83
N GLY A 100 3.89 -1.93 1.74
CA GLY A 100 4.42 -2.64 2.90
C GLY A 100 5.37 -1.75 3.70
N TYR A 101 5.75 -2.22 4.88
CA TYR A 101 6.67 -1.51 5.77
C TYR A 101 7.56 -2.50 6.53
N ASP A 102 8.71 -2.02 6.99
CA ASP A 102 9.68 -2.84 7.71
C ASP A 102 9.21 -3.07 9.16
N THR A 103 8.60 -4.23 9.41
CA THR A 103 8.16 -4.61 10.74
C THR A 103 9.31 -4.82 11.73
N GLY A 104 10.53 -5.08 11.24
CA GLY A 104 11.73 -5.22 12.07
C GLY A 104 12.31 -3.88 12.50
N ASN A 105 12.10 -2.83 11.73
CA ASN A 105 12.57 -1.47 12.00
C ASN A 105 11.42 -0.44 11.91
N PRO A 106 10.54 -0.38 12.93
CA PRO A 106 9.32 0.42 12.88
C PRO A 106 9.58 1.91 12.60
N ASN A 107 8.71 2.50 11.78
CA ASN A 107 8.70 3.91 11.37
C ASN A 107 9.91 4.36 10.53
N GLN A 108 10.78 3.45 10.09
CA GLN A 108 11.95 3.80 9.29
C GLN A 108 11.65 3.79 7.79
N SER A 109 11.05 2.70 7.30
CA SER A 109 10.93 2.42 5.87
C SER A 109 9.56 1.91 5.45
N GLY A 110 9.09 2.41 4.31
CA GLY A 110 7.83 1.97 3.71
C GLY A 110 6.60 2.71 4.23
N GLY A 111 5.47 2.00 4.28
CA GLY A 111 4.16 2.57 4.62
C GLY A 111 4.01 3.16 6.03
N ASP A 112 4.87 2.81 6.99
CA ASP A 112 4.84 3.37 8.35
C ASP A 112 5.82 4.54 8.56
N SER A 113 6.50 4.99 7.51
CA SER A 113 7.45 6.09 7.55
C SER A 113 6.88 7.35 6.88
N VAL A 114 6.80 8.45 7.64
CA VAL A 114 6.43 9.78 7.10
C VAL A 114 7.36 10.27 6.00
N ARG A 115 8.59 9.74 5.93
CA ARG A 115 9.57 10.12 4.90
C ARG A 115 9.32 9.43 3.56
N HIS A 116 8.57 8.33 3.55
CA HIS A 116 8.29 7.57 2.34
C HIS A 116 6.96 7.95 1.72
N LEU A 117 5.88 7.89 2.52
CA LEU A 117 4.56 8.31 2.11
C LEU A 117 3.82 8.93 3.28
N GLN A 118 3.76 10.26 3.27
CA GLN A 118 2.98 11.04 4.21
C GLN A 118 1.56 11.25 3.68
N VAL A 119 0.58 11.13 4.57
CA VAL A 119 -0.83 11.32 4.26
C VAL A 119 -1.56 12.15 5.32
N SER A 120 -2.72 12.66 4.95
CA SER A 120 -3.73 13.18 5.88
C SER A 120 -5.04 12.42 5.67
N VAL A 121 -5.86 12.35 6.71
CA VAL A 121 -7.19 11.75 6.62
C VAL A 121 -8.21 12.87 6.69
N GLU A 122 -8.99 12.99 5.63
CA GLU A 122 -10.13 13.89 5.55
C GLU A 122 -11.41 13.11 5.71
N ASN A 123 -12.30 13.60 6.56
CA ASN A 123 -13.69 13.21 6.61
C ASN A 123 -14.55 14.31 5.99
N GLU A 124 -15.29 13.96 4.97
CA GLU A 124 -16.33 14.79 4.38
C GLU A 124 -17.68 14.27 4.83
N ASN A 125 -18.49 15.11 5.46
CA ASN A 125 -19.82 14.77 5.91
C ASN A 125 -20.86 15.68 5.24
N TYR A 126 -21.98 15.09 4.83
CA TYR A 126 -23.13 15.81 4.30
C TYR A 126 -24.33 15.65 5.24
N ASN A 127 -24.70 16.72 5.92
CA ASN A 127 -25.85 16.71 6.81
C ASN A 127 -26.81 17.85 6.47
N SER A 128 -28.07 17.50 6.18
CA SER A 128 -29.17 18.45 6.01
C SER A 128 -28.86 19.60 5.02
N GLY A 129 -28.31 19.26 3.85
CA GLY A 129 -27.97 20.26 2.83
C GLY A 129 -26.60 20.91 2.98
N LYS A 130 -25.87 20.65 4.08
CA LYS A 130 -24.57 21.27 4.36
C LYS A 130 -23.45 20.25 4.30
N ARG A 131 -22.41 20.58 3.53
CA ARG A 131 -21.14 19.84 3.50
C ARG A 131 -20.20 20.41 4.57
N SER A 132 -19.61 19.53 5.37
CA SER A 132 -18.54 19.87 6.31
C SER A 132 -17.33 18.97 6.08
N THR A 133 -16.16 19.52 6.35
CA THR A 133 -14.88 18.81 6.21
C THR A 133 -14.14 18.86 7.53
N LYS A 134 -13.69 17.70 8.01
CA LYS A 134 -12.87 17.56 9.22
C LYS A 134 -11.60 16.79 8.87
N TRP A 135 -10.46 17.28 9.36
CA TRP A 135 -9.22 16.51 9.33
C TRP A 135 -9.19 15.58 10.54
N LEU A 136 -9.11 14.27 10.29
CA LEU A 136 -9.01 13.25 11.34
C LEU A 136 -7.56 12.98 11.74
N ALA A 137 -6.64 13.07 10.77
CA ALA A 137 -5.20 12.99 10.97
C ALA A 137 -4.50 13.88 9.95
N LYS A 138 -3.32 14.42 10.30
CA LYS A 138 -2.54 15.30 9.42
C LYS A 138 -1.08 14.90 9.44
N SER A 139 -0.48 14.82 8.25
CA SER A 139 0.96 14.59 8.09
C SER A 139 1.48 13.32 8.79
N VAL A 140 0.66 12.27 8.79
CA VAL A 140 0.96 10.97 9.41
C VAL A 140 1.49 9.98 8.36
N PRO A 141 2.15 8.87 8.76
CA PRO A 141 2.51 7.83 7.82
C PRO A 141 1.29 7.23 7.11
N PHE A 142 1.49 6.67 5.92
CA PHE A 142 0.42 5.99 5.18
C PHE A 142 -0.32 4.96 6.02
N LYS A 143 0.40 4.13 6.78
CA LYS A 143 -0.18 3.09 7.65
C LYS A 143 -1.22 3.67 8.59
N GLU A 144 -0.86 4.72 9.34
CA GLU A 144 -1.76 5.39 10.27
C GLU A 144 -3.00 5.93 9.55
N GLY A 145 -2.79 6.71 8.48
CA GLY A 145 -3.89 7.29 7.75
C GLY A 145 -4.80 6.26 7.09
N ALA A 146 -4.23 5.17 6.56
CA ALA A 146 -4.96 4.09 5.92
C ALA A 146 -5.83 3.31 6.91
N CYS A 147 -5.32 3.05 8.11
CA CYS A 147 -6.09 2.37 9.15
C CYS A 147 -7.18 3.27 9.74
N ILE A 148 -6.88 4.54 10.03
CA ILE A 148 -7.85 5.52 10.54
C ILE A 148 -9.00 5.74 9.55
N ALA A 149 -8.68 5.83 8.25
CA ALA A 149 -9.66 6.07 7.20
C ALA A 149 -10.50 4.84 6.82
N GLY A 150 -10.17 3.64 7.33
CA GLY A 150 -10.74 2.39 6.84
C GLY A 150 -10.30 2.03 5.42
N TYR A 151 -9.18 2.58 4.93
CA TYR A 151 -8.59 2.15 3.66
C TYR A 151 -8.04 0.73 3.77
N VAL A 152 -7.46 0.37 4.91
CA VAL A 152 -7.14 -1.01 5.30
C VAL A 152 -7.95 -1.33 6.56
N GLY A 153 -8.51 -2.54 6.65
CA GLY A 153 -9.22 -2.98 7.84
C GLY A 153 -8.33 -2.91 9.08
N ASP A 154 -8.83 -2.27 10.12
CA ASP A 154 -8.06 -2.02 11.34
C ASP A 154 -7.78 -3.28 12.15
N GLY A 155 -8.52 -4.38 11.93
CA GLY A 155 -8.25 -5.71 12.46
C GLY A 155 -7.14 -6.49 11.75
N THR A 156 -6.54 -5.96 10.68
CA THR A 156 -5.46 -6.63 9.94
C THR A 156 -4.12 -6.56 10.68
N PRO A 157 -3.20 -7.51 10.46
CA PRO A 157 -1.82 -7.38 10.95
C PRO A 157 -1.14 -6.08 10.49
N TYR A 158 -1.46 -5.60 9.29
CA TYR A 158 -0.98 -4.31 8.78
C TYR A 158 -1.28 -3.16 9.73
N CYS A 159 -2.48 -3.11 10.31
CA CYS A 159 -2.89 -2.05 11.24
C CYS A 159 -2.53 -2.31 12.70
N LYS A 160 -2.13 -3.53 13.07
CA LYS A 160 -1.88 -3.94 14.46
C LYS A 160 -0.41 -4.19 14.81
N ASN A 161 0.44 -4.58 13.86
CA ASN A 161 1.86 -4.82 14.15
C ASN A 161 2.55 -3.51 14.57
N GLY A 162 3.34 -3.52 15.64
CA GLY A 162 3.95 -2.30 16.19
C GLY A 162 2.89 -1.36 16.76
N THR A 163 2.91 -0.09 16.35
CA THR A 163 1.85 0.87 16.73
C THR A 163 0.52 0.45 16.09
N SER A 164 -0.46 0.18 16.94
CA SER A 164 -1.81 -0.20 16.54
C SER A 164 -2.67 1.02 16.25
N TYR A 165 -3.41 0.96 15.13
CA TYR A 165 -4.37 1.99 14.74
C TYR A 165 -5.77 1.37 14.60
N THR A 166 -6.78 2.19 14.91
CA THR A 166 -8.20 1.82 14.86
C THR A 166 -8.91 2.76 13.90
N GLN A 167 -9.88 2.24 13.16
CA GLN A 167 -10.67 3.05 12.25
C GLN A 167 -11.43 4.12 13.05
N ALA A 168 -11.41 5.36 12.56
CA ALA A 168 -12.15 6.44 13.21
C ALA A 168 -13.66 6.18 13.11
N SER A 169 -14.40 6.53 14.16
CA SER A 169 -15.86 6.36 14.22
C SER A 169 -16.57 7.06 13.06
N GLU A 170 -16.04 8.20 12.62
CA GLU A 170 -16.54 9.01 11.51
C GLU A 170 -16.39 8.31 10.15
N CYS A 171 -15.49 7.33 10.07
CA CYS A 171 -15.23 6.53 8.87
C CYS A 171 -16.01 5.22 8.84
N THR A 172 -16.84 4.93 9.86
CA THR A 172 -17.73 3.78 9.85
C THR A 172 -18.96 4.06 8.98
N SER A 173 -19.56 3.00 8.43
CA SER A 173 -20.59 2.99 7.39
C SER A 173 -21.76 3.96 7.61
N ASN A 174 -21.57 5.21 7.18
CA ASN A 174 -22.61 6.21 7.03
C ASN A 174 -22.54 6.70 5.58
N ILE A 175 -23.64 6.55 4.84
CA ILE A 175 -23.72 6.92 3.41
C ILE A 175 -23.43 8.41 3.16
N ASN A 176 -23.55 9.23 4.20
CA ASN A 176 -23.32 10.67 4.17
C ASN A 176 -21.91 11.07 4.64
N SER A 177 -21.06 10.12 5.03
CA SER A 177 -19.72 10.37 5.57
C SER A 177 -18.68 9.61 4.75
N ILE A 178 -17.77 10.33 4.11
CA ILE A 178 -16.71 9.76 3.26
C ILE A 178 -15.36 10.10 3.87
N CYS A 179 -14.61 9.07 4.25
CA CYS A 179 -13.21 9.23 4.64
C CYS A 179 -12.27 9.01 3.46
N ARG A 180 -11.26 9.87 3.32
CA ARG A 180 -10.27 9.82 2.25
C ARG A 180 -8.86 9.94 2.81
N VAL A 181 -7.98 9.05 2.36
CA VAL A 181 -6.53 9.19 2.55
C VAL A 181 -6.02 10.14 1.47
N LYS A 182 -5.53 11.31 1.87
CA LYS A 182 -4.93 12.30 0.98
C LYS A 182 -3.42 12.25 1.11
N GLN A 183 -2.75 11.97 0.00
CA GLN A 183 -1.29 12.00 -0.06
C GLN A 183 -0.78 13.43 0.06
N ILE A 184 0.33 13.60 0.77
CA ILE A 184 1.04 14.88 0.89
C ILE A 184 2.33 14.75 0.09
N GLN A 185 2.47 15.56 -0.97
CA GLN A 185 3.74 15.71 -1.66
C GLN A 185 4.68 16.58 -0.81
N PRO A 186 5.99 16.31 -0.75
CA PRO A 186 6.75 15.31 -1.51
C PRO A 186 6.58 13.85 -1.03
N VAL A 187 6.35 12.89 -1.95
CA VAL A 187 6.30 11.44 -1.65
C VAL A 187 7.52 10.70 -2.25
N LYS A 188 8.37 10.07 -1.43
CA LYS A 188 9.56 9.31 -1.91
C LYS A 188 9.20 8.23 -2.93
N PHE A 189 8.06 7.55 -2.80
CA PHE A 189 7.60 6.56 -3.78
C PHE A 189 7.24 7.13 -5.16
N PHE A 190 7.10 8.44 -5.32
CA PHE A 190 6.64 9.07 -6.55
C PHE A 190 7.58 10.19 -7.03
N PHE A 191 8.83 10.22 -6.56
CA PHE A 191 9.88 11.11 -7.08
C PHE A 191 10.64 10.51 -8.25
#